data_AF-A0A1G1PCP1-F1
#
_entry.id   AF-A0A1G1PCP1-F1
#
_cell.length_a   1.000
_cell.length_b   1.000
_cell.length_c   1.000
_cell.angle_alpha   90.00
_cell.angle_beta   90.00
_cell.angle_gamma   90.00
#
_symmetry.space_group_name_H-M   'P 1'
#
loop_
_entity.id
_entity.type
_entity.pdbx_description
1 polymer ?
#
loop_
_entity_poly.entity_id
_entity_poly.type
_entity_poly.pdbx_seq_one_letter_code
_entity_poly.pdbx_strand_id
1 'polypeptide(L)' 'MPYDQSLDVESFKETKEFDGTRITVGVFSYRGGEKKLQLTRENKDQGDEWRFSKLGRMTQKEVKEIVPLMMKAVETM' A
#
# COMPACT_ATOMS: atom_id res chain seq x y z
N MET A 1 -15.78 -13.38 11.24
CA MET A 1 -14.52 -13.70 11.95
C MET A 1 -13.64 -12.47 11.93
N PRO A 2 -12.98 -12.12 13.05
CA PRO A 2 -12.06 -10.99 13.10
C PRO A 2 -10.87 -11.19 12.14
N TYR A 3 -10.27 -10.08 11.71
CA TYR A 3 -9.03 -10.11 10.93
C TYR A 3 -7.90 -10.70 11.78
N ASP A 4 -7.20 -11.69 11.24
CA ASP A 4 -6.07 -12.35 11.88
C ASP A 4 -4.79 -12.10 11.07
N GLN A 5 -3.92 -11.25 11.60
CA GLN A 5 -2.69 -10.85 10.94
C GLN A 5 -1.77 -12.05 10.63
N SER A 6 -1.83 -13.14 11.40
CA SER A 6 -1.02 -14.35 11.15
C SER A 6 -1.39 -15.06 9.85
N LEU A 7 -2.61 -14.83 9.35
CA LEU A 7 -3.13 -15.41 8.13
C LEU A 7 -2.88 -14.51 6.90
N ASP A 8 -2.32 -13.32 7.11
CA ASP A 8 -2.01 -12.37 6.03
C ASP A 8 -0.56 -12.55 5.59
N VAL A 9 -0.38 -13.26 4.47
CA VAL A 9 0.94 -13.50 3.90
C VAL A 9 1.39 -12.27 3.14
N GLU A 10 2.45 -11.64 3.63
CA GLU A 10 3.14 -10.53 2.98
C GLU A 10 4.24 -11.09 2.07
N SER A 11 4.03 -11.07 0.75
CA SER A 11 5.02 -11.60 -0.23
C SER A 11 5.96 -10.55 -0.79
N PHE A 12 5.66 -9.27 -0.58
CA PHE A 12 6.46 -8.13 -0.99
C PHE A 12 6.08 -6.93 -0.14
N LYS A 13 7.07 -6.13 0.27
CA LYS A 13 6.85 -4.84 0.92
C LYS A 13 8.06 -3.94 0.77
N GLU A 14 7.84 -2.75 0.25
CA GLU A 14 8.82 -1.69 0.23
C GLU A 14 8.22 -0.40 0.75
N THR A 15 9.02 0.38 1.46
CA THR A 15 8.62 1.65 2.05
C THR A 15 9.55 2.75 1.56
N LYS A 16 8.96 3.84 1.09
CA LYS A 16 9.67 5.06 0.75
C LYS A 16 9.30 6.14 1.75
N GLU A 17 10.30 6.62 2.48
CA GLU A 17 10.14 7.74 3.40
C GLU A 17 10.40 9.07 2.68
N PHE A 18 9.67 10.08 3.13
CA PHE A 18 9.72 11.48 2.73
C PHE A 18 9.74 12.33 4.01
N ASP A 19 9.80 13.66 3.87
CA ASP A 19 9.74 14.55 5.02
C ASP A 19 8.35 14.49 5.68
N GLY A 20 8.30 13.97 6.91
CA GLY A 20 7.07 13.81 7.71
C GLY A 20 6.05 12.79 7.17
N THR A 21 6.33 12.08 6.07
CA THR A 21 5.41 11.06 5.53
C THR A 21 6.18 9.85 5.01
N ARG A 22 5.56 8.67 5.03
CA ARG A 22 6.09 7.49 4.34
C ARG A 22 4.99 6.76 3.60
N ILE A 23 5.34 6.21 2.44
CA ILE A 23 4.43 5.43 1.61
C ILE A 23 4.97 4.01 1.52
N THR A 24 4.10 3.03 1.76
CA THR A 24 4.42 1.61 1.66
C THR A 24 3.62 0.98 0.52
N VAL A 25 4.32 0.20 -0.30
CA VAL A 25 3.75 -0.67 -1.35
C VAL A 25 3.95 -2.10 -0.90
N GLY A 26 2.88 -2.87 -0.72
CA GLY A 26 2.99 -4.27 -0.33
C GLY A 26 2.01 -5.19 -1.07
N VAL A 27 2.33 -6.48 -1.12
CA VAL A 27 1.48 -7.52 -1.70
C VAL A 27 1.07 -8.50 -0.60
N PHE A 28 -0.23 -8.57 -0.36
CA PHE A 28 -0.84 -9.30 0.76
C PHE A 28 -1.82 -10.35 0.26
N SER A 29 -1.82 -11.52 0.89
CA SER A 29 -2.76 -12.62 0.64
C SER A 29 -3.28 -13.16 1.98
N TYR A 30 -4.56 -12.90 2.23
CA TYR A 30 -5.21 -13.40 3.43
C TYR A 30 -5.71 -14.83 3.20
N ARG A 31 -5.30 -15.78 4.06
CA ARG A 31 -5.68 -17.20 4.00
C ARG A 31 -5.40 -17.87 2.65
N GLY A 32 -4.30 -17.50 1.98
CA GLY A 32 -3.98 -18.01 0.64
C GLY A 32 -4.95 -17.55 -0.45
N GLY A 33 -5.81 -16.57 -0.16
CA GLY A 33 -6.69 -15.95 -1.12
C GLY A 33 -5.93 -15.12 -2.15
N GLU A 34 -6.67 -14.51 -3.07
CA GLU A 34 -6.09 -13.69 -4.14
C GLU A 34 -5.10 -12.64 -3.59
N LYS A 35 -3.89 -12.63 -4.16
CA LYS A 35 -2.88 -11.62 -3.83
C LYS A 35 -3.35 -10.25 -4.28
N LYS A 36 -3.33 -9.28 -3.37
CA LYS A 36 -3.70 -7.90 -3.65
C LYS A 36 -2.55 -6.97 -3.30
N LEU A 37 -2.31 -6.01 -4.17
CA LEU A 37 -1.43 -4.89 -3.87
C LEU A 37 -2.16 -3.94 -2.93
N GLN A 38 -1.47 -3.47 -1.89
CA GLN A 38 -1.96 -2.48 -0.95
C GLN A 38 -0.97 -1.31 -0.90
N LEU A 39 -1.51 -0.10 -0.99
CA LEU A 39 -0.80 1.16 -0.83
C LEU A 39 -1.24 1.80 0.48
N THR A 40 -0.28 2.19 1.31
CA THR A 40 -0.55 2.85 2.59
C THR A 40 0.34 4.07 2.72
N ARG A 41 -0.16 5.08 3.45
CA ARG A 41 0.58 6.26 3.86
C ARG A 41 0.58 6.31 5.37
N GLU A 42 1.71 6.67 5.95
CA GLU A 42 1.79 7.07 7.34
C GLU A 42 2.29 8.51 7.38
N ASN A 43 1.62 9.35 8.16
CA ASN A 43 2.04 10.73 8.40
C ASN A 43 2.57 10.83 9.82
N LYS A 44 3.70 11.52 10.00
CA LYS A 44 4.24 11.81 11.32
C LYS A 44 3.45 12.96 11.94
N ASP A 45 3.01 12.81 13.17
CA ASP A 45 2.41 13.90 13.92
C ASP A 45 3.44 14.71 14.72
N GLN A 46 2.97 15.73 15.46
CA GLN A 46 3.82 16.58 16.29
C GLN A 46 4.45 15.83 17.49
N GLY A 47 3.94 14.64 17.82
CA GLY A 47 4.46 13.77 18.88
C GLY A 47 5.40 12.68 18.36
N ASP A 48 5.86 12.80 17.11
CA ASP A 48 6.68 11.80 16.41
C ASP A 48 5.99 10.44 16.16
N GLU A 49 4.66 10.35 16.34
CA GLU A 49 3.91 9.12 16.07
C GLU A 49 3.49 9.02 14.60
N TRP A 50 3.50 7.78 14.07
CA TRP A 50 3.09 7.49 12.71
C TRP A 50 1.61 7.15 12.64
N ARG A 51 0.83 8.02 11.99
CA ARG A 51 -0.60 7.80 11.77
C ARG A 51 -0.88 7.15 10.42
N PHE A 52 -1.39 5.93 10.46
CA PHE A 52 -1.75 5.13 9.29
C PHE A 52 -2.96 5.70 8.51
N SER A 53 -2.86 5.64 7.19
CA SER A 53 -3.93 5.86 6.23
C SER A 53 -3.80 4.89 5.05
N LYS A 54 -4.92 4.33 4.61
CA LYS A 54 -4.94 3.47 3.42
C LYS A 54 -5.10 4.33 2.16
N LEU A 55 -4.19 4.17 1.20
CA LEU A 55 -4.27 4.86 -0.10
C LEU A 55 -5.01 4.03 -1.14
N GLY A 56 -4.91 2.70 -1.08
CA GLY A 56 -5.62 1.85 -2.02
C GLY A 56 -5.35 0.36 -1.81
N ARG A 57 -6.23 -0.46 -2.38
CA ARG A 57 -6.04 -1.92 -2.47
C ARG A 57 -6.60 -2.41 -3.79
N MET A 58 -5.80 -3.15 -4.55
CA MET A 58 -6.11 -3.54 -5.91
C MET A 58 -5.71 -4.99 -6.18
N THR A 59 -6.47 -5.65 -7.04
CA THR A 59 -6.11 -6.94 -7.65
C THR A 59 -4.97 -6.76 -8.64
N GLN A 60 -4.32 -7.86 -9.04
CA GLN A 60 -3.26 -7.79 -10.05
C GLN A 60 -3.76 -7.19 -11.38
N LYS A 61 -5.00 -7.50 -11.78
CA LYS A 61 -5.60 -6.97 -13.01
C LYS A 61 -5.73 -5.45 -12.95
N GLU A 62 -6.28 -4.92 -11.85
CA GLU A 62 -6.42 -3.47 -11.65
C GLU A 62 -5.06 -2.76 -11.62
N VAL A 63 -4.07 -3.32 -10.91
CA VAL A 63 -2.72 -2.72 -10.86
C VAL A 63 -2.10 -2.60 -12.25
N LYS A 64 -2.21 -3.63 -13.09
CA LYS A 64 -1.65 -3.62 -14.45
C LYS A 64 -2.22 -2.51 -15.32
N GLU A 65 -3.49 -2.17 -15.14
CA GLU A 65 -4.15 -1.10 -15.91
C GLU A 65 -3.94 0.29 -15.29
N ILE A 66 -3.87 0.39 -13.95
CA ILE A 66 -3.76 1.68 -13.25
C ILE A 66 -2.32 2.22 -13.25
N VAL A 67 -1.30 1.38 -13.12
CA VAL A 67 0.11 1.84 -13.07
C VAL A 67 0.49 2.68 -14.29
N PRO A 68 0.18 2.27 -15.54
CA PRO A 68 0.43 3.12 -16.71
C PRO A 68 -0.29 4.47 -16.67
N LEU A 69 -1.51 4.53 -16.11
CA LEU A 69 -2.24 5.78 -15.94
C LEU A 69 -1.58 6.70 -14.90
N MET A 70 -1.08 6.13 -13.80
CA MET A 70 -0.33 6.89 -12.80
C MET A 70 0.95 7.48 -13.40
N MET A 71 1.70 6.70 -14.20
CA MET A 71 2.91 7.18 -14.87
C MET A 71 2.62 8.36 -15.81
N LYS A 72 1.56 8.24 -16.62
CA LYS A 72 1.11 9.34 -17.50
C LYS A 72 0.66 10.57 -16.71
N ALA A 73 -0.03 10.39 -15.58
CA ALA A 73 -0.44 11.50 -14.74
C ALA A 73 0.76 12.27 -14.18
N VAL A 74 1.82 11.56 -13.77
CA VAL A 74 3.06 12.19 -13.27
C VAL A 74 3.72 13.08 -14.32
N GLU A 75 3.65 12.74 -15.61
CA GLU A 75 4.20 13.60 -16.69
C GLU A 75 3.45 14.94 -16.85
N THR A 76 2.26 15.06 -16.26
CA THR A 76 1.40 16.25 -16.35
C THR A 76 1.30 17.05 -15.05
N MET A 77 1.98 16.59 -13.99
CA MET A 77 2.04 17.25 -12.68
C MET A 77 3.24 18.17 -12.56
#